data_AF-A0A132NPI1-F1
#
_entry.id   AF-A0A132NPI1-F1
#
_cell.length_a   1.000
_cell.length_b   1.000
_cell.length_c   1.000
_cell.angle_alpha   90.00
_cell.angle_beta   90.00
_cell.angle_gamma   90.00
#
_symmetry.space_group_name_H-M   'P 1'
#
loop_
_entity.id
_entity.type
_entity.pdbx_description
1 polymer ?
#
loop_
_entity_poly.entity_id
_entity_poly.type
_entity_poly.pdbx_seq_one_letter_code
_entity_poly.pdbx_strand_id
1 'polypeptide(L)'
;MSHKGRAGFNQYSKGASHSSRMSRATHDFSQASALNDTLQIQQTHSVDSHVQPKKPAEDSQYMIERYGMSWADSESKTRRLLTTLMLRSQSSHQKLLELDSELKVLANRITNYTSSSSDHIDASKQACCLLERVLEMKADFYDRLDSALSQLNDLSSAHSNTLHSLESEKMRVEALTKELGQLRTDYSACRDANIAQAASLTDTQMQLLETSSVLENARKSITAFSTENSQLKDSLQITATELTNLKNAHYNQIESFETLLERSSTRERTLLKELEELQMAYINERDMHVAKIESMHQLSNEMDALHKQLSDQRKRVRRYKIRMGQLRRTAKELRITIQRNAVMAHNDDLLKQKDAQIAVIVKKLEEYRARAKRVSAYECKIASQKGEIERLSTCMSALEQDLDRYKAKRLRLSAPPKVMTASKDGKMVQLSISDDAPRSEGFFASTRSYCTVI
;
A
#
# COMPACT_ATOMS: atom_id res chain seq x y z
N MET A 1 -9.90 -55.60 55.52
CA MET A 1 -11.29 -55.93 55.89
C MET A 1 -12.18 -55.53 54.74
N SER A 2 -13.07 -56.44 54.31
CA SER A 2 -14.40 -56.27 53.67
C SER A 2 -14.59 -55.27 52.51
N HIS A 3 -15.27 -55.53 51.38
CA HIS A 3 -16.15 -56.61 50.88
C HIS A 3 -16.02 -56.62 49.33
N LYS A 4 -15.65 -57.73 48.67
CA LYS A 4 -16.52 -58.72 47.99
C LYS A 4 -17.93 -58.25 47.58
N GLY A 5 -18.21 -58.27 46.28
CA GLY A 5 -19.55 -58.35 45.70
C GLY A 5 -19.50 -58.74 44.22
N ARG A 6 -19.69 -60.03 43.93
CA ARG A 6 -19.72 -60.66 42.59
C ARG A 6 -21.09 -61.33 42.43
N ALA A 7 -21.81 -61.08 41.33
CA ALA A 7 -22.84 -61.89 40.67
C ALA A 7 -23.75 -60.95 39.84
N GLY A 8 -24.26 -61.27 38.66
CA GLY A 8 -24.23 -62.48 37.86
C GLY A 8 -25.00 -62.26 36.54
N PHE A 9 -24.65 -63.08 35.55
CA PHE A 9 -25.43 -63.64 34.44
C PHE A 9 -26.69 -62.95 33.84
N ASN A 10 -26.59 -62.75 32.51
CA ASN A 10 -27.48 -63.25 31.44
C ASN A 10 -28.60 -62.38 30.79
N GLN A 11 -28.48 -62.36 29.45
CA GLN A 11 -29.49 -62.46 28.37
C GLN A 11 -29.99 -61.19 27.65
N TYR A 12 -29.63 -61.18 26.35
CA TYR A 12 -30.31 -60.69 25.15
C TYR A 12 -31.14 -59.39 25.20
N SER A 13 -30.71 -58.41 24.40
CA SER A 13 -31.63 -57.73 23.48
C SER A 13 -30.90 -57.22 22.23
N LYS A 14 -31.57 -57.43 21.09
CA LYS A 14 -31.18 -57.02 19.74
C LYS A 14 -31.20 -55.49 19.63
N GLY A 15 -30.28 -54.93 18.85
CA GLY A 15 -30.33 -53.52 18.44
C GLY A 15 -29.17 -53.17 17.52
N ALA A 16 -29.34 -53.42 16.23
CA ALA A 16 -28.48 -52.85 15.19
C ALA A 16 -28.59 -51.33 15.21
N SER A 17 -27.49 -50.61 14.98
CA SER A 17 -27.42 -49.34 14.24
C SER A 17 -26.04 -48.68 14.29
N HIS A 18 -25.46 -48.52 13.10
CA HIS A 18 -24.76 -47.34 12.61
C HIS A 18 -23.35 -46.93 13.14
N SER A 19 -22.44 -46.91 12.16
CA SER A 19 -21.67 -45.71 11.74
C SER A 19 -20.31 -45.43 12.39
N SER A 20 -19.29 -45.59 11.52
CA SER A 20 -18.22 -44.64 11.21
C SER A 20 -17.29 -44.13 12.33
N ARG A 21 -15.98 -44.28 12.12
CA ARG A 21 -15.15 -43.25 11.49
C ARG A 21 -13.70 -43.29 12.01
N MET A 22 -12.83 -43.22 11.02
CA MET A 22 -11.39 -43.17 11.04
C MET A 22 -10.74 -42.18 12.03
N SER A 23 -9.57 -42.65 12.46
CA SER A 23 -8.34 -41.98 12.87
C SER A 23 -8.09 -40.59 12.30
N ARG A 24 -7.55 -39.76 13.20
CA ARG A 24 -7.09 -38.39 13.02
C ARG A 24 -5.57 -38.40 13.20
N ALA A 25 -4.82 -38.02 12.18
CA ALA A 25 -3.46 -37.51 12.31
C ALA A 25 -3.11 -36.72 11.05
N THR A 26 -2.98 -35.40 11.22
CA THR A 26 -2.47 -34.42 10.26
C THR A 26 -1.01 -34.07 10.60
N HIS A 27 -0.33 -33.46 9.63
CA HIS A 27 0.97 -32.76 9.69
C HIS A 27 2.24 -33.63 9.54
N ASP A 28 3.26 -33.26 8.77
CA ASP A 28 3.45 -32.09 7.89
C ASP A 28 4.59 -32.35 6.90
N PHE A 29 4.54 -31.58 5.82
CA PHE A 29 5.55 -31.39 4.79
C PHE A 29 6.92 -30.96 5.35
N SER A 30 8.01 -31.49 4.78
CA SER A 30 9.13 -30.74 4.18
C SER A 30 10.28 -31.67 3.81
N GLN A 31 10.55 -31.81 2.51
CA GLN A 31 11.85 -32.05 1.84
C GLN A 31 11.65 -32.89 0.57
N ALA A 32 11.61 -32.22 -0.59
CA ALA A 32 12.00 -32.81 -1.86
C ALA A 32 12.18 -31.69 -2.92
N SER A 33 13.22 -30.89 -2.74
CA SER A 33 13.82 -30.09 -3.82
C SER A 33 15.16 -30.73 -4.17
N ALA A 34 15.10 -31.88 -4.81
CA ALA A 34 16.20 -32.53 -5.52
C ALA A 34 15.59 -33.66 -6.34
N LEU A 35 16.09 -33.88 -7.56
CA LEU A 35 15.56 -34.76 -8.63
C LEU A 35 14.59 -34.08 -9.59
N ASN A 36 15.01 -32.95 -10.14
CA ASN A 36 14.62 -32.54 -11.47
C ASN A 36 15.87 -32.62 -12.35
N ASP A 37 16.26 -33.85 -12.70
CA ASP A 37 17.14 -34.13 -13.85
C ASP A 37 17.00 -35.60 -14.22
N THR A 38 16.93 -35.87 -15.52
CA THR A 38 16.78 -37.16 -16.21
C THR A 38 15.41 -37.85 -16.15
N LEU A 39 14.47 -37.38 -17.00
CA LEU A 39 13.54 -38.23 -17.77
C LEU A 39 13.13 -37.52 -19.08
N GLN A 40 14.09 -37.14 -19.93
CA GLN A 40 14.50 -38.00 -21.04
C GLN A 40 13.47 -38.74 -21.93
N ILE A 41 12.15 -38.64 -21.78
CA ILE A 41 11.22 -39.44 -22.59
C ILE A 41 11.01 -38.71 -23.92
N GLN A 42 11.79 -39.12 -24.92
CA GLN A 42 11.52 -38.84 -26.33
C GLN A 42 10.09 -39.27 -26.67
N GLN A 43 9.24 -38.30 -26.97
CA GLN A 43 7.98 -38.51 -27.67
C GLN A 43 8.31 -38.91 -29.11
N THR A 44 8.34 -40.22 -29.38
CA THR A 44 8.16 -40.74 -30.73
C THR A 44 6.66 -40.95 -30.95
N HIS A 45 6.03 -39.99 -31.60
CA HIS A 45 4.74 -40.19 -32.23
C HIS A 45 4.93 -41.15 -33.41
N SER A 46 4.65 -42.44 -33.22
CA SER A 46 4.28 -43.35 -34.30
C SER A 46 2.90 -43.92 -33.99
N VAL A 47 1.90 -43.39 -34.69
CA VAL A 47 0.57 -43.99 -34.77
C VAL A 47 0.71 -45.18 -35.71
N ASP A 48 1.10 -46.34 -35.18
CA ASP A 48 0.94 -47.62 -35.86
C ASP A 48 -0.35 -48.28 -35.37
N SER A 49 -1.45 -47.76 -35.90
CA SER A 49 -2.76 -48.40 -35.82
C SER A 49 -2.82 -49.58 -36.79
N HIS A 50 -2.16 -50.70 -36.44
CA HIS A 50 -2.44 -52.02 -37.03
C HIS A 50 -2.15 -53.14 -36.03
N VAL A 51 -2.87 -53.16 -34.90
CA VAL A 51 -3.10 -54.42 -34.20
C VAL A 51 -4.20 -55.15 -34.95
N GLN A 52 -3.81 -56.01 -35.90
CA GLN A 52 -4.73 -57.01 -36.44
C GLN A 52 -5.32 -57.83 -35.28
N PRO A 53 -6.63 -58.14 -35.29
CA PRO A 53 -7.16 -59.11 -34.35
C PRO A 53 -6.47 -60.45 -34.64
N LYS A 54 -5.76 -60.99 -33.63
CA LYS A 54 -5.24 -62.37 -33.68
C LYS A 54 -6.40 -63.29 -34.07
N LYS A 55 -6.23 -64.02 -35.17
CA LYS A 55 -7.19 -64.94 -35.77
C LYS A 55 -7.78 -65.88 -34.71
N PRO A 56 -9.11 -66.05 -34.62
CA PRO A 56 -9.76 -67.04 -33.77
C PRO A 56 -9.76 -68.46 -34.38
N ALA A 57 -9.05 -68.66 -35.50
CA ALA A 57 -9.15 -69.86 -36.31
C ALA A 57 -8.43 -71.08 -35.72
N GLU A 58 -7.31 -70.90 -34.99
CA GLU A 58 -6.49 -72.03 -34.54
C GLU A 58 -7.14 -72.81 -33.37
N ASP A 59 -7.78 -72.13 -32.43
CA ASP A 59 -8.44 -72.80 -31.29
C ASP A 59 -9.73 -73.53 -31.70
N SER A 60 -10.45 -72.98 -32.68
CA SER A 60 -11.67 -73.61 -33.21
C SER A 60 -11.36 -74.84 -34.07
N GLN A 61 -10.24 -74.83 -34.80
CA GLN A 61 -9.79 -75.95 -35.62
C GLN A 61 -9.24 -77.12 -34.78
N TYR A 62 -8.54 -76.82 -33.67
CA TYR A 62 -8.06 -77.82 -32.72
C TYR A 62 -9.19 -78.60 -32.02
N MET A 63 -10.27 -77.89 -31.66
CA MET A 63 -11.44 -78.50 -31.01
C MET A 63 -12.22 -79.42 -31.98
N ILE A 64 -12.33 -79.03 -33.25
CA ILE A 64 -12.97 -79.84 -34.29
C ILE A 64 -12.14 -81.09 -34.60
N GLU A 65 -10.80 -80.99 -34.69
CA GLU A 65 -9.93 -82.14 -34.95
C GLU A 65 -9.94 -83.16 -33.80
N ARG A 66 -9.84 -82.75 -32.54
CA ARG A 66 -9.81 -83.72 -31.43
C ARG A 66 -11.17 -84.31 -31.08
N TYR A 67 -12.21 -83.48 -31.01
CA TYR A 67 -13.52 -83.93 -30.52
C TYR A 67 -14.44 -84.40 -31.66
N GLY A 68 -14.35 -83.78 -32.84
CA GLY A 68 -15.13 -84.20 -34.02
C GLY A 68 -14.66 -85.54 -34.59
N MET A 69 -13.35 -85.78 -34.63
CA MET A 69 -12.81 -87.05 -35.15
C MET A 69 -13.03 -88.23 -34.20
N SER A 70 -12.96 -88.02 -32.88
CA SER A 70 -13.20 -89.12 -31.92
C SER A 70 -14.66 -89.56 -31.88
N TRP A 71 -15.60 -88.63 -32.02
CA TRP A 71 -17.03 -88.93 -32.09
C TRP A 71 -17.37 -89.68 -33.38
N ALA A 72 -16.95 -89.17 -34.53
CA ALA A 72 -17.17 -89.82 -35.83
C ALA A 72 -16.53 -91.22 -35.90
N ASP A 73 -15.36 -91.42 -35.31
CA ASP A 73 -14.71 -92.73 -35.28
C ASP A 73 -15.44 -93.72 -34.36
N SER A 74 -15.93 -93.27 -33.21
CA SER A 74 -16.73 -94.08 -32.27
C SER A 74 -18.10 -94.48 -32.83
N GLU A 75 -18.79 -93.56 -33.52
CA GLU A 75 -20.06 -93.79 -34.21
C GLU A 75 -19.86 -94.76 -35.38
N SER A 76 -18.79 -94.59 -36.18
CA SER A 76 -18.52 -95.48 -37.30
C SER A 76 -18.20 -96.92 -36.86
N LYS A 77 -17.54 -97.09 -35.70
CA LYS A 77 -17.23 -98.40 -35.11
C LYS A 77 -18.48 -99.10 -34.61
N THR A 78 -19.36 -98.38 -33.91
CA THR A 78 -20.63 -98.93 -33.42
C THR A 78 -21.60 -99.25 -34.56
N ARG A 79 -21.71 -98.39 -35.58
CA ARG A 79 -22.48 -98.69 -36.80
C ARG A 79 -21.95 -99.93 -37.53
N ARG A 80 -20.64 -100.06 -37.71
CA ARG A 80 -20.02 -101.24 -38.35
C ARG A 80 -20.28 -102.53 -37.57
N LEU A 81 -20.20 -102.49 -36.24
CA LEU A 81 -20.51 -103.63 -35.37
C LEU A 81 -21.97 -104.08 -35.56
N LEU A 82 -22.92 -103.14 -35.52
CA LEU A 82 -24.34 -103.42 -35.69
C LEU A 82 -24.64 -104.03 -37.07
N THR A 83 -24.08 -103.46 -38.14
CA THR A 83 -24.23 -103.97 -39.51
C THR A 83 -23.69 -105.40 -39.64
N THR A 84 -22.53 -105.69 -39.02
CA THR A 84 -21.91 -107.03 -39.05
C THR A 84 -22.77 -108.05 -38.32
N LEU A 85 -23.32 -107.69 -37.16
CA LEU A 85 -24.22 -108.56 -36.40
C LEU A 85 -25.55 -108.80 -37.13
N MET A 86 -26.12 -107.78 -37.77
CA MET A 86 -27.34 -107.92 -38.59
C MET A 86 -27.14 -108.89 -39.75
N LEU A 87 -26.04 -108.75 -40.50
CA LEU A 87 -25.71 -109.66 -41.60
C LEU A 87 -25.55 -111.11 -41.12
N ARG A 88 -24.90 -111.30 -39.95
CA ARG A 88 -24.71 -112.62 -39.35
C ARG A 88 -26.05 -113.24 -38.93
N SER A 89 -26.94 -112.47 -38.30
CA SER A 89 -28.29 -112.89 -37.92
C SER A 89 -29.17 -113.22 -39.14
N GLN A 90 -29.10 -112.42 -40.21
CA GLN A 90 -29.82 -112.73 -41.46
C GLN A 90 -29.34 -114.05 -42.08
N SER A 91 -28.03 -114.29 -42.09
CA SER A 91 -27.46 -115.53 -42.61
C SER A 91 -27.82 -116.77 -41.77
N SER A 92 -27.91 -116.63 -40.45
CA SER A 92 -28.31 -117.74 -39.57
C SER A 92 -29.81 -118.04 -39.71
N HIS A 93 -30.65 -117.02 -39.84
CA HIS A 93 -32.08 -117.17 -40.12
C HIS A 93 -32.34 -117.91 -41.44
N GLN A 94 -31.64 -117.54 -42.52
CA GLN A 94 -31.77 -118.18 -43.83
C GLN A 94 -31.45 -119.68 -43.78
N LYS A 95 -30.34 -120.05 -43.11
CA LYS A 95 -29.94 -121.45 -42.92
C LYS A 95 -30.92 -122.25 -42.07
N LEU A 96 -31.66 -121.60 -41.18
CA LEU A 96 -32.68 -122.22 -40.33
C LEU A 96 -33.95 -122.53 -41.14
N LEU A 97 -34.34 -121.62 -42.03
CA LEU A 97 -35.44 -121.81 -42.98
C LEU A 97 -35.17 -122.95 -43.98
N GLU A 98 -33.94 -123.05 -44.48
CA GLU A 98 -33.52 -124.16 -45.34
C GLU A 98 -33.66 -125.50 -44.61
N LEU A 99 -33.19 -125.59 -43.36
CA LEU A 99 -33.26 -126.82 -42.57
C LEU A 99 -34.69 -127.22 -42.17
N ASP A 100 -35.57 -126.24 -41.89
CA ASP A 100 -37.01 -126.46 -41.69
C ASP A 100 -37.66 -127.04 -42.95
N SER A 101 -37.28 -126.53 -44.13
CA SER A 101 -37.80 -127.04 -45.40
C SER A 101 -37.37 -128.49 -45.66
N GLU A 102 -36.12 -128.84 -45.36
CA GLU A 102 -35.60 -130.22 -45.46
C GLU A 102 -36.27 -131.18 -44.46
N LEU A 103 -36.47 -130.72 -43.22
CA LEU A 103 -37.24 -131.44 -42.20
C LEU A 103 -38.66 -131.72 -42.66
N LYS A 104 -39.35 -130.75 -43.28
CA LYS A 104 -40.71 -130.93 -43.82
C LYS A 104 -40.74 -131.95 -44.95
N VAL A 105 -39.77 -131.93 -45.86
CA VAL A 105 -39.65 -132.92 -46.95
C VAL A 105 -39.41 -134.33 -46.40
N LEU A 106 -38.55 -134.48 -45.41
CA LEU A 106 -38.25 -135.77 -44.79
C LEU A 106 -39.41 -136.29 -43.94
N ALA A 107 -40.09 -135.41 -43.19
CA ALA A 107 -41.32 -135.76 -42.47
C ALA A 107 -42.40 -136.29 -43.44
N ASN A 108 -42.60 -135.63 -44.59
CA ASN A 108 -43.52 -136.08 -45.64
C ASN A 108 -43.13 -137.44 -46.25
N ARG A 109 -41.83 -137.73 -46.38
CA ARG A 109 -41.37 -139.06 -46.83
C ARG A 109 -41.70 -140.14 -45.81
N ILE A 110 -41.48 -139.89 -44.51
CA ILE A 110 -41.81 -140.84 -43.44
C ILE A 110 -43.31 -141.12 -43.39
N THR A 111 -44.17 -140.09 -43.49
CA THR A 111 -45.63 -140.30 -43.53
C THR A 111 -46.06 -141.15 -44.73
N ASN A 112 -45.43 -140.99 -45.89
CA ASN A 112 -45.70 -141.83 -47.06
C ASN A 112 -45.29 -143.31 -46.83
N TYR A 113 -44.21 -143.57 -46.09
CA TYR A 113 -43.79 -144.93 -45.73
C TYR A 113 -44.68 -145.59 -44.66
N THR A 114 -45.16 -144.83 -43.67
CA THR A 114 -46.13 -145.34 -42.68
C THR A 114 -47.51 -145.60 -43.29
N SER A 115 -47.81 -144.96 -44.43
CA SER A 115 -49.06 -145.15 -45.18
C SER A 115 -49.01 -146.36 -46.13
N SER A 116 -47.83 -146.87 -46.46
CA SER A 116 -47.66 -148.09 -47.27
C SER A 116 -47.61 -149.32 -46.36
N SER A 117 -48.69 -150.10 -46.32
CA SER A 117 -48.65 -151.42 -45.66
C SER A 117 -47.70 -152.33 -46.43
N SER A 118 -46.66 -152.86 -45.81
CA SER A 118 -46.05 -154.08 -46.33
C SER A 118 -45.48 -154.90 -45.19
N ASP A 119 -45.76 -156.20 -45.18
CA ASP A 119 -45.16 -157.18 -44.26
C ASP A 119 -43.70 -157.48 -44.67
N HIS A 120 -42.89 -156.43 -44.79
CA HIS A 120 -41.46 -156.52 -45.06
C HIS A 120 -40.68 -155.83 -43.95
N ILE A 121 -39.93 -156.64 -43.19
CA ILE A 121 -39.03 -156.24 -42.09
C ILE A 121 -38.00 -155.17 -42.55
N ASP A 122 -37.69 -155.12 -43.85
CA ASP A 122 -36.76 -154.13 -44.42
C ASP A 122 -37.35 -152.72 -44.52
N ALA A 123 -38.67 -152.56 -44.67
CA ALA A 123 -39.33 -151.25 -44.70
C ALA A 123 -39.35 -150.58 -43.31
N SER A 124 -39.50 -151.37 -42.25
CA SER A 124 -39.42 -150.89 -40.86
C SER A 124 -38.02 -150.40 -40.49
N LYS A 125 -36.95 -151.10 -40.92
CA LYS A 125 -35.57 -150.64 -40.72
C LYS A 125 -35.30 -149.31 -41.42
N GLN A 126 -35.77 -149.15 -42.66
CA GLN A 126 -35.59 -147.93 -43.42
C GLN A 126 -36.37 -146.75 -42.83
N ALA A 127 -37.57 -146.99 -42.30
CA ALA A 127 -38.34 -145.99 -41.55
C ALA A 127 -37.65 -145.58 -40.24
N CYS A 128 -37.04 -146.53 -39.52
CA CYS A 128 -36.23 -146.23 -38.32
C CYS A 128 -35.00 -145.37 -38.65
N CYS A 129 -34.26 -145.66 -39.72
CA CYS A 129 -33.12 -144.83 -40.13
C CYS A 129 -33.54 -143.41 -40.56
N LEU A 130 -34.71 -143.27 -41.20
CA LEU A 130 -35.26 -141.94 -41.52
C LEU A 130 -35.71 -141.18 -40.26
N LEU A 131 -36.27 -141.88 -39.27
CA LEU A 131 -36.62 -141.33 -37.96
C LEU A 131 -35.38 -140.86 -37.19
N GLU A 132 -34.32 -141.67 -37.16
CA GLU A 132 -33.02 -141.27 -36.59
C GLU A 132 -32.49 -140.02 -37.30
N ARG A 133 -32.55 -139.97 -38.64
CA ARG A 133 -32.13 -138.79 -39.39
C ARG A 133 -32.97 -137.55 -39.10
N VAL A 134 -34.28 -137.70 -38.90
CA VAL A 134 -35.16 -136.60 -38.50
C VAL A 134 -34.87 -136.14 -37.08
N LEU A 135 -34.58 -137.05 -36.15
CA LEU A 135 -34.19 -136.70 -34.78
C LEU A 135 -32.86 -135.94 -34.75
N GLU A 136 -31.86 -136.38 -35.51
CA GLU A 136 -30.59 -135.67 -35.69
C GLU A 136 -30.81 -134.26 -36.27
N MET A 137 -31.56 -134.14 -37.36
CA MET A 137 -31.82 -132.84 -37.98
C MET A 137 -32.67 -131.92 -37.09
N LYS A 138 -33.57 -132.46 -36.26
CA LYS A 138 -34.31 -131.67 -35.27
C LYS A 138 -33.40 -131.16 -34.16
N ALA A 139 -32.46 -131.98 -33.68
CA ALA A 139 -31.44 -131.52 -32.74
C ALA A 139 -30.61 -130.37 -33.35
N ASP A 140 -30.13 -130.55 -34.59
CA ASP A 140 -29.42 -129.51 -35.34
C ASP A 140 -30.27 -128.24 -35.53
N PHE A 141 -31.59 -128.38 -35.72
CA PHE A 141 -32.50 -127.24 -35.84
C PHE A 141 -32.62 -126.45 -34.54
N TYR A 142 -32.80 -127.14 -33.40
CA TYR A 142 -32.90 -126.49 -32.10
C TYR A 142 -31.59 -125.82 -31.68
N ASP A 143 -30.44 -126.45 -31.93
CA ASP A 143 -29.13 -125.84 -31.66
C ASP A 143 -28.91 -124.56 -32.48
N ARG A 144 -29.33 -124.56 -33.76
CA ARG A 144 -29.26 -123.37 -34.61
C ARG A 144 -30.27 -122.29 -34.19
N LEU A 145 -31.44 -122.69 -33.67
CA LEU A 145 -32.46 -121.77 -33.17
C LEU A 145 -31.97 -121.05 -31.91
N ASP A 146 -31.39 -121.78 -30.97
CA ASP A 146 -30.80 -121.22 -29.76
C ASP A 146 -29.63 -120.28 -30.10
N SER A 147 -28.80 -120.65 -31.09
CA SER A 147 -27.73 -119.77 -31.60
C SER A 147 -28.28 -118.47 -32.21
N ALA A 148 -29.38 -118.54 -32.96
CA ALA A 148 -30.02 -117.35 -33.56
C ALA A 148 -30.68 -116.45 -32.50
N LEU A 149 -31.30 -117.04 -31.47
CA LEU A 149 -31.86 -116.30 -30.33
C LEU A 149 -30.77 -115.61 -29.51
N SER A 150 -29.63 -116.26 -29.29
CA SER A 150 -28.46 -115.64 -28.64
C SER A 150 -27.95 -114.43 -29.44
N GLN A 151 -27.83 -114.56 -30.77
CA GLN A 151 -27.40 -113.45 -31.63
C GLN A 151 -28.37 -112.25 -31.59
N LEU A 152 -29.67 -112.52 -31.46
CA LEU A 152 -30.68 -111.48 -31.34
C LEU A 152 -30.58 -110.73 -30.00
N ASN A 153 -30.30 -111.45 -28.91
CA ASN A 153 -30.05 -110.84 -27.60
C ASN A 153 -28.78 -109.97 -27.61
N ASP A 154 -27.72 -110.42 -28.28
CA ASP A 154 -26.49 -109.65 -28.46
C ASP A 154 -26.74 -108.36 -29.28
N LEU A 155 -27.55 -108.44 -30.33
CA LEU A 155 -27.99 -107.27 -31.11
C LEU A 155 -28.82 -106.28 -30.27
N SER A 156 -29.75 -106.78 -29.46
CA SER A 156 -30.60 -105.95 -28.60
C SER A 156 -29.80 -105.20 -27.52
N SER A 157 -28.85 -105.89 -26.90
CA SER A 157 -27.96 -105.28 -25.89
C SER A 157 -27.01 -104.24 -26.53
N ALA A 158 -26.45 -104.54 -27.70
CA ALA A 158 -25.62 -103.59 -28.45
C ALA A 158 -26.41 -102.33 -28.84
N HIS A 159 -27.66 -102.47 -29.31
CA HIS A 159 -28.52 -101.35 -29.65
C HIS A 159 -28.86 -100.48 -28.43
N SER A 160 -29.19 -101.11 -27.30
CA SER A 160 -29.51 -100.40 -26.06
C SER A 160 -28.32 -99.58 -25.54
N ASN A 161 -27.10 -100.15 -25.61
CA ASN A 161 -25.88 -99.45 -25.23
C ASN A 161 -25.59 -98.24 -26.13
N THR A 162 -25.84 -98.36 -27.45
CA THR A 162 -25.67 -97.22 -28.37
C THR A 162 -26.67 -96.09 -28.10
N LEU A 163 -27.92 -96.39 -27.77
CA LEU A 163 -28.91 -95.38 -27.41
C LEU A 163 -28.53 -94.65 -26.12
N HIS A 164 -28.05 -95.38 -25.12
CA HIS A 164 -27.59 -94.77 -23.87
C HIS A 164 -26.38 -93.84 -24.08
N SER A 165 -25.44 -94.25 -24.93
CA SER A 165 -24.28 -93.41 -25.30
C SER A 165 -24.68 -92.15 -26.08
N LEU A 166 -25.74 -92.22 -26.89
CA LEU A 166 -26.22 -91.05 -27.62
C LEU A 166 -26.93 -90.06 -26.70
N GLU A 167 -27.72 -90.54 -25.74
CA GLU A 167 -28.40 -89.68 -24.77
C GLU A 167 -27.39 -88.97 -23.83
N SER A 168 -26.33 -89.65 -23.40
CA SER A 168 -25.28 -89.03 -22.57
C SER A 168 -24.52 -87.94 -23.33
N GLU A 169 -24.24 -88.15 -24.61
CA GLU A 169 -23.63 -87.13 -25.48
C GLU A 169 -24.55 -85.95 -25.74
N LYS A 170 -25.85 -86.19 -25.95
CA LYS A 170 -26.84 -85.12 -26.07
C LYS A 170 -26.86 -84.23 -24.82
N MET A 171 -26.89 -84.83 -23.64
CA MET A 171 -26.84 -84.09 -22.36
C MET A 171 -25.53 -83.29 -22.22
N ARG A 172 -24.40 -83.83 -22.66
CA ARG A 172 -23.11 -83.13 -22.67
C ARG A 172 -23.11 -81.93 -23.62
N VAL A 173 -23.67 -82.08 -24.81
CA VAL A 173 -23.79 -80.99 -25.79
C VAL A 173 -24.72 -79.88 -25.28
N GLU A 174 -25.84 -80.23 -24.65
CA GLU A 174 -26.73 -79.25 -24.02
C GLU A 174 -26.04 -78.45 -22.91
N ALA A 175 -25.21 -79.09 -22.08
CA ALA A 175 -24.43 -78.43 -21.05
C ALA A 175 -23.40 -77.45 -21.65
N LEU A 176 -22.61 -77.90 -22.63
CA LEU A 176 -21.65 -77.05 -23.33
C LEU A 176 -22.31 -75.87 -24.04
N THR A 177 -23.52 -76.06 -24.57
CA THR A 177 -24.29 -74.98 -25.22
C THR A 177 -24.69 -73.91 -24.22
N LYS A 178 -25.08 -74.30 -22.99
CA LYS A 178 -25.38 -73.35 -21.91
C LYS A 178 -24.14 -72.59 -21.46
N GLU A 179 -23.00 -73.28 -21.28
CA GLU A 179 -21.73 -72.65 -20.92
C GLU A 179 -21.27 -71.64 -21.98
N LEU A 180 -21.42 -71.97 -23.26
CA LEU A 180 -21.07 -71.06 -24.35
C LEU A 180 -22.01 -69.84 -24.42
N GLY A 181 -23.30 -70.03 -24.07
CA GLY A 181 -24.24 -68.94 -23.87
C GLY A 181 -23.81 -67.98 -22.76
N GLN A 182 -23.42 -68.53 -21.60
CA GLN A 182 -22.92 -67.75 -20.46
C GLN A 182 -21.61 -67.01 -20.78
N LEU A 183 -20.68 -67.68 -21.46
CA LEU A 183 -19.40 -67.05 -21.82
C LEU A 183 -19.60 -65.87 -22.78
N ARG A 184 -20.58 -65.95 -23.69
CA ARG A 184 -20.94 -64.83 -24.57
C ARG A 184 -21.49 -63.64 -23.79
N THR A 185 -22.35 -63.87 -22.79
CA THR A 185 -22.88 -62.80 -21.95
C THR A 185 -21.81 -62.16 -21.06
N ASP A 186 -20.90 -62.97 -20.53
CA ASP A 186 -19.80 -62.49 -19.69
C ASP A 186 -18.82 -61.66 -20.54
N TYR A 187 -18.53 -62.09 -21.77
CA TYR A 187 -17.72 -61.34 -22.72
C TYR A 187 -18.36 -60.00 -23.10
N SER A 188 -19.67 -59.96 -23.38
CA SER A 188 -20.35 -58.69 -23.68
C SER A 188 -20.34 -57.74 -22.49
N ALA A 189 -20.59 -58.24 -21.28
CA ALA A 189 -20.55 -57.42 -20.07
C ALA A 189 -19.14 -56.84 -19.82
N CYS A 190 -18.09 -57.65 -20.03
CA CYS A 190 -16.70 -57.20 -19.92
C CYS A 190 -16.33 -56.15 -20.99
N ARG A 191 -16.81 -56.34 -22.23
CA ARG A 191 -16.64 -55.35 -23.31
C ARG A 191 -17.30 -54.01 -22.96
N ASP A 192 -18.54 -54.04 -22.48
CA ASP A 192 -19.30 -52.84 -22.15
C ASP A 192 -18.67 -52.09 -20.96
N ALA A 193 -18.19 -52.83 -19.95
CA ALA A 193 -17.44 -52.26 -18.83
C ALA A 193 -16.14 -51.57 -19.29
N ASN A 194 -15.39 -52.17 -20.21
CA ASN A 194 -14.19 -51.56 -20.78
C ASN A 194 -14.50 -50.30 -21.60
N ILE A 195 -15.61 -50.28 -22.36
CA ILE A 195 -16.05 -49.09 -23.09
C ILE A 195 -16.42 -47.96 -22.11
N ALA A 196 -17.15 -48.27 -21.04
CA ALA A 196 -17.50 -47.30 -20.01
C ALA A 196 -16.27 -46.74 -19.30
N GLN A 197 -15.28 -47.59 -19.01
CA GLN A 197 -14.02 -47.17 -18.39
C GLN A 197 -13.18 -46.29 -19.33
N ALA A 198 -13.15 -46.60 -20.63
CA ALA A 198 -12.47 -45.77 -21.63
C ALA A 198 -13.14 -44.39 -21.77
N ALA A 199 -14.47 -44.32 -21.76
CA ALA A 199 -15.20 -43.05 -21.75
C ALA A 199 -14.89 -42.22 -20.50
N SER A 200 -14.93 -42.83 -19.31
CA SER A 200 -14.55 -42.18 -18.04
C SER A 200 -13.12 -41.61 -18.08
N LEU A 201 -12.16 -42.35 -18.63
CA LEU A 201 -10.78 -41.88 -18.75
C LEU A 201 -10.67 -40.67 -19.67
N THR A 202 -11.42 -40.67 -20.77
CA THR A 202 -11.45 -39.55 -21.73
C THR A 202 -12.01 -38.29 -21.08
N ASP A 203 -13.08 -38.39 -20.30
CA ASP A 203 -13.66 -37.26 -19.56
C ASP A 203 -12.68 -36.70 -18.53
N THR A 204 -11.96 -37.56 -17.79
CA THR A 204 -10.94 -37.11 -16.85
C THR A 204 -9.76 -36.41 -17.54
N GLN A 205 -9.37 -36.87 -18.75
CA GLN A 205 -8.34 -36.21 -19.54
C GLN A 205 -8.78 -34.82 -20.03
N MET A 206 -10.04 -34.67 -20.45
CA MET A 206 -10.57 -33.34 -20.79
C MET A 206 -10.58 -32.39 -19.59
N GLN A 207 -11.04 -32.85 -18.42
CA GLN A 207 -11.01 -32.02 -17.20
C GLN A 207 -9.59 -31.62 -16.79
N LEU A 208 -8.61 -32.52 -16.96
CA LEU A 208 -7.20 -32.20 -16.71
C LEU A 208 -6.66 -31.14 -17.67
N LEU A 209 -7.05 -31.18 -18.95
CA LEU A 209 -6.68 -30.16 -19.93
C LEU A 209 -7.33 -28.80 -19.63
N GLU A 210 -8.60 -28.80 -19.24
CA GLU A 210 -9.31 -27.58 -18.82
C GLU A 210 -8.65 -26.95 -17.59
N THR A 211 -8.38 -27.75 -16.55
CA THR A 211 -7.70 -27.27 -15.33
C THR A 211 -6.29 -26.78 -15.62
N SER A 212 -5.54 -27.43 -16.52
CA SER A 212 -4.23 -26.95 -16.98
C SER A 212 -4.32 -25.56 -17.61
N SER A 213 -5.34 -25.30 -18.45
CA SER A 213 -5.52 -23.99 -19.07
C SER A 213 -5.84 -22.88 -18.05
N VAL A 214 -6.65 -23.20 -17.03
CA VAL A 214 -6.96 -22.28 -15.92
C VAL A 214 -5.71 -21.97 -15.11
N LEU A 215 -4.89 -22.98 -14.82
CA LEU A 215 -3.62 -22.80 -14.10
C LEU A 215 -2.63 -21.95 -14.91
N GLU A 216 -2.56 -22.12 -16.23
CA GLU A 216 -1.70 -21.28 -17.07
C GLU A 216 -2.14 -19.82 -17.08
N ASN A 217 -3.46 -19.56 -17.14
CA ASN A 217 -4.00 -18.22 -17.04
C ASN A 217 -3.74 -17.59 -15.67
N ALA A 218 -3.93 -18.36 -14.58
CA ALA A 218 -3.59 -17.91 -13.23
C ALA A 218 -2.11 -17.56 -13.10
N ARG A 219 -1.22 -18.36 -13.71
CA ARG A 219 0.23 -18.07 -13.76
C ARG A 219 0.52 -16.76 -14.49
N LYS A 220 -0.11 -16.51 -15.64
CA LYS A 220 0.03 -15.24 -16.39
C LYS A 220 -0.43 -14.04 -15.55
N SER A 221 -1.58 -14.16 -14.87
CA SER A 221 -2.07 -13.13 -13.95
C SER A 221 -1.10 -12.88 -12.79
N ILE A 222 -0.56 -13.93 -12.15
CA ILE A 222 0.42 -13.79 -11.07
C ILE A 222 1.68 -13.07 -11.56
N THR A 223 2.18 -13.38 -12.77
CA THR A 223 3.34 -12.69 -13.33
C THR A 223 3.06 -11.22 -13.60
N ALA A 224 1.87 -10.87 -14.10
CA ALA A 224 1.47 -9.48 -14.31
C ALA A 224 1.39 -8.70 -12.98
N PHE A 225 0.74 -9.27 -11.95
CA PHE A 225 0.70 -8.67 -10.62
C PHE A 225 2.09 -8.51 -10.00
N SER A 226 2.99 -9.47 -10.21
CA SER A 226 4.39 -9.37 -9.75
C SER A 226 5.11 -8.19 -10.41
N THR A 227 4.92 -7.99 -11.71
CA THR A 227 5.51 -6.83 -12.42
C THR A 227 4.93 -5.49 -11.97
N GLU A 228 3.61 -5.40 -11.77
CA GLU A 228 2.96 -4.20 -11.25
C GLU A 228 3.46 -3.87 -9.84
N ASN A 229 3.61 -4.88 -8.98
CA ASN A 229 4.11 -4.70 -7.61
C ASN A 229 5.57 -4.22 -7.60
N SER A 230 6.41 -4.70 -8.53
CA SER A 230 7.77 -4.18 -8.71
C SER A 230 7.77 -2.70 -9.11
N GLN A 231 6.93 -2.32 -10.06
CA GLN A 231 6.81 -0.92 -10.51
C GLN A 231 6.30 0.01 -9.41
N LEU A 232 5.32 -0.44 -8.62
CA LEU A 232 4.81 0.30 -7.47
C LEU A 232 5.90 0.50 -6.41
N LYS A 233 6.73 -0.52 -6.16
CA LYS A 233 7.86 -0.42 -5.23
C LYS A 233 8.89 0.61 -5.70
N ASP A 234 9.23 0.61 -6.99
CA ASP A 234 10.15 1.59 -7.57
C ASP A 234 9.58 3.01 -7.49
N SER A 235 8.29 3.19 -7.78
CA SER A 235 7.60 4.49 -7.65
C SER A 235 7.57 5.00 -6.20
N LEU A 236 7.30 4.12 -5.23
CA LEU A 236 7.38 4.42 -3.80
C LEU A 236 8.80 4.84 -3.37
N GLN A 237 9.83 4.20 -3.93
CA GLN A 237 11.21 4.57 -3.64
C GLN A 237 11.57 5.96 -4.20
N ILE A 238 11.14 6.27 -5.44
CA ILE A 238 11.32 7.60 -6.04
C ILE A 238 10.64 8.68 -5.18
N THR A 239 9.36 8.49 -4.87
CA THR A 239 8.60 9.47 -4.05
C THR A 239 9.21 9.66 -2.66
N ALA A 240 9.74 8.60 -2.03
CA ALA A 240 10.46 8.71 -0.76
C ALA A 240 11.74 9.55 -0.89
N THR A 241 12.49 9.41 -1.98
CA THR A 241 13.69 10.24 -2.22
C THR A 241 13.33 11.69 -2.49
N GLU A 242 12.28 11.96 -3.27
CA GLU A 242 11.79 13.32 -3.53
C GLU A 242 11.31 14.01 -2.25
N LEU A 243 10.57 13.29 -1.40
CA LEU A 243 10.10 13.81 -0.12
C LEU A 243 11.25 14.11 0.85
N THR A 244 12.32 13.30 0.81
CA THR A 244 13.55 13.55 1.57
C THR A 244 14.27 14.81 1.06
N ASN A 245 14.37 14.99 -0.26
CA ASN A 245 14.97 16.17 -0.87
C ASN A 245 14.17 17.44 -0.52
N LEU A 246 12.84 17.37 -0.59
CA LEU A 246 11.96 18.49 -0.25
C LEU A 246 12.04 18.84 1.24
N LYS A 247 12.12 17.84 2.13
CA LYS A 247 12.37 18.05 3.56
C LYS A 247 13.69 18.80 3.80
N ASN A 248 14.77 18.38 3.12
CA ASN A 248 16.08 19.04 3.25
C ASN A 248 16.05 20.49 2.71
N ALA A 249 15.36 20.72 1.59
CA ALA A 249 15.19 22.07 1.04
C ALA A 249 14.45 23.00 2.02
N HIS A 250 13.36 22.52 2.64
CA HIS A 250 12.64 23.29 3.65
C HIS A 250 13.46 23.53 4.91
N TYR A 251 14.25 22.55 5.36
CA TYR A 251 15.16 22.73 6.49
C TYR A 251 16.15 23.88 6.22
N ASN A 252 16.78 23.88 5.03
CA ASN A 252 17.69 24.95 4.62
C ASN A 252 16.99 26.31 4.51
N GLN A 253 15.74 26.34 4.04
CA GLN A 253 14.94 27.57 3.99
C GLN A 253 14.67 28.11 5.40
N ILE A 254 14.28 27.26 6.34
CA ILE A 254 14.03 27.65 7.74
C ILE A 254 15.31 28.23 8.35
N GLU A 255 16.46 27.56 8.18
CA GLU A 255 17.75 28.06 8.65
C GLU A 255 18.08 29.44 8.03
N SER A 256 17.77 29.64 6.75
CA SER A 256 17.95 30.95 6.10
C SER A 256 17.03 32.04 6.68
N PHE A 257 15.79 31.70 7.06
CA PHE A 257 14.88 32.64 7.70
C PHE A 257 15.28 32.95 9.14
N GLU A 258 15.76 31.96 9.89
CA GLU A 258 16.27 32.14 11.25
C GLU A 258 17.49 33.08 11.25
N THR A 259 18.44 32.87 10.33
CA THR A 259 19.60 33.77 10.20
C THR A 259 19.21 35.19 9.78
N LEU A 260 18.21 35.37 8.91
CA LEU A 260 17.67 36.68 8.57
C LEU A 260 16.97 37.36 9.75
N LEU A 261 16.20 36.60 10.53
CA LEU A 261 15.51 37.10 11.72
C LEU A 261 16.52 37.55 12.78
N GLU A 262 17.59 36.79 12.99
CA GLU A 262 18.66 37.15 13.93
C GLU A 262 19.40 38.42 13.48
N ARG A 263 19.70 38.56 12.17
CA ARG A 263 20.26 39.80 11.59
C ARG A 263 19.32 41.00 11.74
N SER A 264 18.01 40.81 11.58
CA SER A 264 17.03 41.87 11.78
C SER A 264 16.95 42.28 13.25
N SER A 265 16.89 41.32 14.17
CA SER A 265 16.82 41.58 15.61
C SER A 265 18.06 42.29 16.13
N THR A 266 19.25 41.89 15.67
CA THR A 266 20.50 42.57 16.03
C THR A 266 20.53 44.01 15.51
N ARG A 267 20.08 44.26 14.27
CA ARG A 267 19.94 45.61 13.72
C ARG A 267 18.94 46.46 14.52
N GLU A 268 17.80 45.89 14.88
CA GLU A 268 16.79 46.57 15.71
C GLU A 268 17.37 47.01 17.06
N ARG A 269 18.10 46.12 17.75
CA ARG A 269 18.77 46.46 19.02
C ARG A 269 19.77 47.60 18.85
N THR A 270 20.54 47.60 17.76
CA THR A 270 21.49 48.70 17.47
C THR A 270 20.75 50.02 17.25
N LEU A 271 19.67 50.02 16.46
CA LEU A 271 18.87 51.21 16.20
C LEU A 271 18.19 51.75 17.46
N LEU A 272 17.69 50.87 18.34
CA LEU A 272 17.13 51.28 19.63
C LEU A 272 18.18 51.96 20.50
N LYS A 273 19.40 51.43 20.55
CA LYS A 273 20.51 52.05 21.27
C LYS A 273 20.89 53.42 20.70
N GLU A 274 20.98 53.55 19.37
CA GLU A 274 21.24 54.84 18.71
C GLU A 274 20.13 55.86 19.02
N LEU A 275 18.87 55.41 19.08
CA LEU A 275 17.72 56.25 19.41
C LEU A 275 17.78 56.73 20.87
N GLU A 276 18.13 55.85 21.82
CA GLU A 276 18.36 56.23 23.21
C GLU A 276 19.50 57.25 23.36
N GLU A 277 20.63 57.04 22.66
CA GLU A 277 21.77 57.96 22.65
C GLU A 277 21.37 59.33 22.08
N LEU A 278 20.61 59.37 20.98
CA LEU A 278 20.09 60.61 20.40
C LEU A 278 19.09 61.32 21.32
N GLN A 279 18.23 60.57 21.99
CA GLN A 279 17.28 61.14 22.94
C GLN A 279 18.00 61.80 24.13
N MET A 280 19.03 61.14 24.67
CA MET A 280 19.86 61.70 25.73
C MET A 280 20.64 62.94 25.27
N ALA A 281 21.21 62.91 24.05
CA ALA A 281 21.88 64.07 23.47
C ALA A 281 20.93 65.27 23.30
N TYR A 282 19.70 65.01 22.83
CA TYR A 282 18.67 66.04 22.68
C TYR A 282 18.26 66.66 24.03
N ILE A 283 18.05 65.84 25.06
CA ILE A 283 17.73 66.33 26.42
C ILE A 283 18.86 67.23 26.93
N ASN A 284 20.11 66.79 26.80
CA ASN A 284 21.27 67.58 27.20
C ASN A 284 21.35 68.92 26.44
N GLU A 285 21.12 68.92 25.13
CA GLU A 285 21.13 70.15 24.32
C GLU A 285 19.98 71.09 24.74
N ARG A 286 18.78 70.56 24.98
CA ARG A 286 17.63 71.33 25.47
C ARG A 286 17.94 71.98 26.83
N ASP A 287 18.51 71.24 27.76
CA ASP A 287 18.80 71.73 29.11
C ASP A 287 19.91 72.81 29.06
N MET A 288 20.92 72.64 28.19
CA MET A 288 21.91 73.69 27.91
C MET A 288 21.27 74.96 27.31
N HIS A 289 20.29 74.81 26.42
CA HIS A 289 19.53 75.96 25.90
C HIS A 289 18.72 76.68 26.98
N VAL A 290 18.07 75.94 27.88
CA VAL A 290 17.36 76.51 29.03
C VAL A 290 18.32 77.32 29.90
N ALA A 291 19.47 76.74 30.26
CA ALA A 291 20.49 77.44 31.04
C ALA A 291 21.01 78.72 30.34
N LYS A 292 21.19 78.68 29.00
CA LYS A 292 21.58 79.85 28.21
C LYS A 292 20.50 80.95 28.24
N ILE A 293 19.22 80.57 28.14
CA ILE A 293 18.10 81.51 28.24
C ILE A 293 18.05 82.14 29.64
N GLU A 294 18.23 81.36 30.70
CA GLU A 294 18.27 81.86 32.08
C GLU A 294 19.42 82.86 32.28
N SER A 295 20.62 82.54 31.78
CA SER A 295 21.77 83.45 31.80
C SER A 295 21.51 84.76 31.03
N MET A 296 20.86 84.68 29.86
CA MET A 296 20.45 85.88 29.12
C MET A 296 19.46 86.75 29.91
N HIS A 297 18.48 86.15 30.59
CA HIS A 297 17.55 86.89 31.45
C HIS A 297 18.26 87.55 32.63
N GLN A 298 19.23 86.86 33.25
CA GLN A 298 20.05 87.44 34.32
C GLN A 298 20.83 88.66 33.82
N LEU A 299 21.51 88.55 32.67
CA LEU A 299 22.23 89.67 32.05
C LEU A 299 21.29 90.82 31.67
N SER A 300 20.10 90.53 31.16
CA SER A 300 19.07 91.55 30.87
C SER A 300 18.66 92.30 32.14
N ASN A 301 18.42 91.59 33.24
CA ASN A 301 18.08 92.20 34.53
C ASN A 301 19.23 93.08 35.07
N GLU A 302 20.47 92.64 34.93
CA GLU A 302 21.65 93.42 35.29
C GLU A 302 21.78 94.68 34.42
N MET A 303 21.55 94.56 33.11
CA MET A 303 21.53 95.70 32.19
C MET A 303 20.44 96.71 32.57
N ASP A 304 19.24 96.26 32.92
CA ASP A 304 18.17 97.15 33.36
C ASP A 304 18.50 97.85 34.68
N ALA A 305 19.12 97.14 35.63
CA ALA A 305 19.60 97.71 36.89
C ALA A 305 20.66 98.80 36.64
N LEU A 306 21.63 98.54 35.75
CA LEU A 306 22.65 99.51 35.34
C LEU A 306 22.03 100.71 34.61
N HIS A 307 21.05 100.50 33.72
CA HIS A 307 20.32 101.58 33.05
C HIS A 307 19.60 102.48 34.07
N LYS A 308 18.96 101.90 35.08
CA LYS A 308 18.31 102.63 36.17
C LYS A 308 19.33 103.46 36.97
N GLN A 309 20.46 102.86 37.35
CA GLN A 309 21.54 103.57 38.04
C GLN A 309 22.07 104.74 37.20
N LEU A 310 22.28 104.54 35.90
CA LEU A 310 22.78 105.57 34.98
C LEU A 310 21.77 106.71 34.81
N SER A 311 20.47 106.39 34.70
CA SER A 311 19.38 107.37 34.68
C SER A 311 19.37 108.24 35.94
N ASP A 312 19.52 107.63 37.12
CA ASP A 312 19.57 108.36 38.39
C ASP A 312 20.83 109.22 38.52
N GLN A 313 21.98 108.74 38.05
CA GLN A 313 23.19 109.56 37.96
C GLN A 313 23.01 110.75 37.01
N ARG A 314 22.41 110.57 35.83
CA ARG A 314 22.08 111.67 34.90
C ARG A 314 21.17 112.71 35.56
N LYS A 315 20.16 112.30 36.32
CA LYS A 315 19.29 113.21 37.09
C LYS A 315 20.10 114.00 38.14
N ARG A 316 21.02 113.34 38.87
CA ARG A 316 21.91 114.01 39.83
C ARG A 316 22.80 115.04 39.15
N VAL A 317 23.44 114.70 38.03
CA VAL A 317 24.29 115.62 37.26
C VAL A 317 23.50 116.85 36.79
N ARG A 318 22.28 116.67 36.27
CA ARG A 318 21.40 117.79 35.87
C ARG A 318 21.11 118.73 37.05
N ARG A 319 20.74 118.20 38.22
CA ARG A 319 20.53 119.01 39.44
C ARG A 319 21.78 119.78 39.85
N TYR A 320 22.95 119.15 39.79
CA TYR A 320 24.22 119.82 40.09
C TYR A 320 24.53 120.95 39.09
N LYS A 321 24.32 120.72 37.79
CA LYS A 321 24.54 121.73 36.74
C LYS A 321 23.64 122.96 36.94
N ILE A 322 22.37 122.76 37.31
CA ILE A 322 21.43 123.85 37.61
C ILE A 322 21.89 124.65 38.85
N ARG A 323 22.19 123.96 39.96
CA ARG A 323 22.67 124.62 41.20
C ARG A 323 23.97 125.39 40.97
N MET A 324 24.91 124.83 40.21
CA MET A 324 26.14 125.51 39.80
C MET A 324 25.86 126.76 38.96
N GLY A 325 24.90 126.69 38.04
CA GLY A 325 24.48 127.84 37.24
C GLY A 325 23.83 128.95 38.07
N GLN A 326 23.02 128.61 39.08
CA GLN A 326 22.45 129.55 40.03
C GLN A 326 23.53 130.24 40.87
N LEU A 327 24.46 129.48 41.44
CA LEU A 327 25.58 130.00 42.23
C LEU A 327 26.48 130.95 41.42
N ARG A 328 26.74 130.64 40.14
CA ARG A 328 27.49 131.53 39.25
C ARG A 328 26.79 132.87 39.01
N ARG A 329 25.45 132.86 38.89
CA ARG A 329 24.64 134.09 38.74
C ARG A 329 24.67 134.94 40.01
N THR A 330 24.38 134.34 41.16
CA THR A 330 24.44 135.04 42.45
C THR A 330 25.83 135.61 42.75
N ALA A 331 26.90 134.87 42.40
CA ALA A 331 28.27 135.37 42.56
C ALA A 331 28.58 136.57 41.64
N LYS A 332 28.06 136.58 40.41
CA LYS A 332 28.18 137.73 39.50
C LYS A 332 27.39 138.94 40.02
N GLU A 333 26.14 138.73 40.45
CA GLU A 333 25.29 139.78 41.01
C GLU A 333 25.94 140.43 42.25
N LEU A 334 26.45 139.60 43.17
CA LEU A 334 27.16 140.07 44.36
C LEU A 334 28.39 140.92 44.00
N ARG A 335 29.20 140.48 43.03
CA ARG A 335 30.34 141.27 42.52
C ARG A 335 29.91 142.63 41.99
N ILE A 336 28.83 142.70 41.23
CA ILE A 336 28.30 143.96 40.68
C ILE A 336 27.80 144.87 41.81
N THR A 337 27.06 144.34 42.79
CA THR A 337 26.61 145.14 43.95
C THR A 337 27.76 145.68 44.78
N ILE A 338 28.84 144.91 44.95
CA ILE A 338 30.03 145.38 45.67
C ILE A 338 30.72 146.50 44.90
N GLN A 339 30.88 146.37 43.58
CA GLN A 339 31.43 147.44 42.75
C GLN A 339 30.59 148.72 42.82
N ARG A 340 29.25 148.60 42.77
CA ARG A 340 28.34 149.76 42.92
C ARG A 340 28.43 150.40 44.30
N ASN A 341 28.51 149.60 45.37
CA ASN A 341 28.62 150.11 46.73
C ASN A 341 29.99 150.73 47.03
N ALA A 342 31.08 150.17 46.45
CA ALA A 342 32.43 150.74 46.55
C ALA A 342 32.55 152.11 45.86
N VAL A 343 31.70 152.42 44.89
CA VAL A 343 31.62 153.72 44.22
C VAL A 343 30.77 154.74 45.00
N MET A 344 29.98 154.30 46.00
CA MET A 344 28.89 155.10 46.59
C MET A 344 29.05 155.58 48.04
N ALA A 345 29.99 155.09 48.88
CA ALA A 345 30.24 155.74 50.19
C ALA A 345 31.45 155.19 50.96
N HIS A 346 32.14 156.12 51.63
CA HIS A 346 32.84 155.89 52.90
C HIS A 346 31.92 155.17 53.91
N ASN A 347 32.15 153.87 54.13
CA ASN A 347 31.68 153.11 55.29
C ASN A 347 32.41 151.75 55.34
N ASP A 348 33.58 151.73 55.97
CA ASP A 348 34.50 150.57 56.03
C ASP A 348 33.89 149.32 56.70
N ASP A 349 32.88 149.48 57.56
CA ASP A 349 32.29 148.35 58.29
C ASP A 349 31.31 147.51 57.46
N LEU A 350 30.60 148.12 56.50
CA LEU A 350 29.73 147.38 55.57
C LEU A 350 30.57 146.59 54.55
N LEU A 351 31.73 147.13 54.16
CA LEU A 351 32.67 146.47 53.27
C LEU A 351 33.20 145.18 53.90
N LYS A 352 33.63 145.24 55.17
CA LYS A 352 34.10 144.05 55.91
C LYS A 352 33.03 142.97 56.07
N GLN A 353 31.77 143.33 56.33
CA GLN A 353 30.68 142.35 56.43
C GLN A 353 30.40 141.66 55.08
N LYS A 354 30.50 142.41 53.98
CA LYS A 354 30.31 141.86 52.63
C LYS A 354 31.51 141.02 52.18
N ASP A 355 32.73 141.40 52.54
CA ASP A 355 33.94 140.59 52.30
C ASP A 355 33.90 139.27 53.08
N ALA A 356 33.38 139.26 54.32
CA ALA A 356 33.14 138.02 55.05
C ALA A 356 32.09 137.12 54.37
N GLN A 357 31.02 137.69 53.81
CA GLN A 357 30.03 136.94 53.03
C GLN A 357 30.62 136.38 51.72
N ILE A 358 31.49 137.14 51.04
CA ILE A 358 32.23 136.65 49.87
C ILE A 358 33.14 135.49 50.25
N ALA A 359 33.90 135.59 51.35
CA ALA A 359 34.80 134.53 51.78
C ALA A 359 34.05 133.21 52.04
N VAL A 360 32.86 133.27 52.64
CA VAL A 360 31.98 132.10 52.82
C VAL A 360 31.50 131.54 51.48
N ILE A 361 31.15 132.40 50.53
CA ILE A 361 30.70 131.98 49.19
C ILE A 361 31.86 131.40 48.37
N VAL A 362 33.07 131.98 48.46
CA VAL A 362 34.29 131.48 47.81
C VAL A 362 34.67 130.11 48.37
N LYS A 363 34.63 129.93 49.70
CA LYS A 363 34.84 128.61 50.33
C LYS A 363 33.82 127.58 49.87
N LYS A 364 32.54 127.94 49.76
CA LYS A 364 31.50 127.06 49.17
C LYS A 364 31.77 126.79 47.69
N LEU A 365 32.22 127.77 46.91
CA LEU A 365 32.58 127.58 45.50
C LEU A 365 33.77 126.63 45.34
N GLU A 366 34.76 126.70 46.23
CA GLU A 366 35.90 125.76 46.24
C GLU A 366 35.46 124.35 46.61
N GLU A 367 34.58 124.18 47.62
CA GLU A 367 33.95 122.89 47.90
C GLU A 367 33.16 122.35 46.70
N TYR A 368 32.40 123.20 46.01
CA TYR A 368 31.68 122.81 44.80
C TYR A 368 32.62 122.53 43.62
N ARG A 369 33.80 123.17 43.56
CA ARG A 369 34.83 122.89 42.56
C ARG A 369 35.50 121.54 42.83
N ALA A 370 35.76 121.22 44.09
CA ALA A 370 36.23 119.89 44.50
C ALA A 370 35.16 118.80 44.27
N ARG A 371 33.87 119.11 44.50
CA ARG A 371 32.77 118.21 44.12
C ARG A 371 32.61 118.11 42.60
N ALA A 372 32.85 119.17 41.84
CA ALA A 372 32.81 119.14 40.36
C ALA A 372 33.95 118.29 39.77
N LYS A 373 35.15 118.30 40.38
CA LYS A 373 36.22 117.34 40.03
C LYS A 373 35.78 115.89 40.29
N ARG A 374 35.07 115.63 41.40
CA ARG A 374 34.44 114.31 41.65
C ARG A 374 33.33 113.99 40.63
N VAL A 375 32.58 114.99 40.15
CA VAL A 375 31.60 114.81 39.07
C VAL A 375 32.27 114.49 37.74
N SER A 376 33.43 115.08 37.42
CA SER A 376 34.23 114.67 36.25
C SER A 376 34.72 113.21 36.36
N ALA A 377 35.08 112.74 37.56
CA ALA A 377 35.36 111.33 37.79
C ALA A 377 34.11 110.43 37.57
N TYR A 378 32.91 110.91 37.93
CA TYR A 378 31.66 110.23 37.59
C TYR A 378 31.35 110.28 36.09
N GLU A 379 31.70 111.35 35.36
CA GLU A 379 31.57 111.43 33.90
C GLU A 379 32.50 110.42 33.20
N CYS A 380 33.74 110.25 33.69
CA CYS A 380 34.63 109.18 33.24
C CYS A 380 34.06 107.78 33.57
N LYS A 381 33.46 107.61 34.76
CA LYS A 381 32.80 106.35 35.13
C LYS A 381 31.57 106.06 34.26
N ILE A 382 30.80 107.08 33.89
CA ILE A 382 29.69 106.98 32.94
C ILE A 382 30.19 106.61 31.54
N ALA A 383 31.31 107.18 31.09
CA ALA A 383 31.90 106.81 29.80
C ALA A 383 32.38 105.35 29.80
N SER A 384 33.01 104.90 30.90
CA SER A 384 33.38 103.48 31.09
C SER A 384 32.17 102.56 31.08
N GLN A 385 31.12 102.90 31.84
CA GLN A 385 29.88 102.12 31.88
C GLN A 385 29.14 102.12 30.55
N LYS A 386 29.19 103.22 29.77
CA LYS A 386 28.64 103.27 28.42
C LYS A 386 29.40 102.33 27.47
N GLY A 387 30.72 102.32 27.54
CA GLY A 387 31.54 101.38 26.78
C GLY A 387 31.27 99.92 27.15
N GLU A 388 31.00 99.65 28.43
CA GLU A 388 30.63 98.30 28.89
C GLU A 388 29.22 97.89 28.44
N ILE A 389 28.25 98.80 28.45
CA ILE A 389 26.91 98.58 27.88
C ILE A 389 27.00 98.33 26.36
N GLU A 390 27.85 99.05 25.62
CA GLU A 390 28.06 98.80 24.19
C GLU A 390 28.68 97.42 23.93
N ARG A 391 29.63 96.97 24.77
CA ARG A 391 30.18 95.60 24.71
C ARG A 391 29.11 94.54 25.03
N LEU A 392 28.33 94.74 26.09
CA LEU A 392 27.26 93.80 26.45
C LEU A 392 26.16 93.76 25.37
N SER A 393 25.82 94.90 24.77
CA SER A 393 24.88 94.97 23.65
C SER A 393 25.38 94.22 22.42
N THR A 394 26.69 94.28 22.11
CA THR A 394 27.27 93.50 21.00
C THR A 394 27.28 92.00 21.31
N CYS A 395 27.56 91.60 22.55
CA CYS A 395 27.41 90.21 22.99
C CYS A 395 25.97 89.71 22.89
N MET A 396 24.97 90.52 23.29
CA MET A 396 23.55 90.18 23.14
C MET A 396 23.16 89.97 21.67
N SER A 397 23.54 90.86 20.76
CA SER A 397 23.23 90.71 19.34
C SER A 397 23.89 89.45 18.72
N ALA A 398 25.09 89.07 19.18
CA ALA A 398 25.72 87.81 18.75
C ALA A 398 24.92 86.58 19.24
N LEU A 399 24.42 86.61 20.47
CA LEU A 399 23.60 85.54 21.03
C LEU A 399 22.24 85.42 20.33
N GLU A 400 21.61 86.54 19.95
CA GLU A 400 20.38 86.56 19.16
C GLU A 400 20.58 85.94 17.77
N GLN A 401 21.68 86.26 17.08
CA GLN A 401 22.01 85.61 15.80
C GLN A 401 22.20 84.10 15.93
N ASP A 402 22.81 83.62 17.01
CA ASP A 402 22.95 82.19 17.27
C ASP A 402 21.60 81.51 17.55
N LEU A 403 20.68 82.20 18.23
CA LEU A 403 19.32 81.71 18.47
C LEU A 403 18.55 81.56 17.14
N ASP A 404 18.68 82.52 16.24
CA ASP A 404 18.03 82.46 14.92
C ASP A 404 18.64 81.39 14.02
N ARG A 405 19.96 81.18 14.08
CA ARG A 405 20.63 80.03 13.43
C ARG A 405 20.11 78.69 13.96
N TYR A 406 19.86 78.59 15.27
CA TYR A 406 19.29 77.38 15.87
C TYR A 406 17.85 77.14 15.41
N LYS A 407 16.99 78.16 15.41
CA LYS A 407 15.61 78.06 14.86
C LYS A 407 15.63 77.61 13.40
N ALA A 408 16.55 78.13 12.59
CA ALA A 408 16.72 77.72 11.20
C ALA A 408 17.18 76.25 11.04
N LYS A 409 18.08 75.76 11.92
CA LYS A 409 18.48 74.35 11.95
C LYS A 409 17.33 73.43 12.38
N ARG A 410 16.54 73.81 13.38
CA ARG A 410 15.36 73.06 13.82
C ARG A 410 14.33 72.90 12.69
N LEU A 411 14.06 73.98 11.94
CA LEU A 411 13.19 73.95 10.76
C LEU A 411 13.69 73.03 9.65
N ARG A 412 15.02 72.87 9.48
CA ARG A 412 15.59 71.92 8.52
C ARG A 412 15.48 70.46 8.97
N LEU A 413 15.53 70.19 10.28
CA LEU A 413 15.40 68.84 10.84
C LEU A 413 13.93 68.39 10.99
N SER A 414 12.98 69.34 11.07
CA SER A 414 11.54 69.05 11.09
C SER A 414 10.91 68.92 9.71
N ALA A 415 11.65 69.17 8.64
CA ALA A 415 11.19 68.95 7.28
C ALA A 415 11.30 67.45 6.94
N PRO A 416 10.26 66.80 6.39
CA PRO A 416 10.32 65.39 6.04
C PRO A 416 11.43 65.19 4.98
N PRO A 417 12.27 64.14 5.10
CA PRO A 417 13.34 63.90 4.16
C PRO A 417 12.75 63.71 2.76
N LYS A 418 13.27 64.46 1.78
CA LYS A 418 13.02 64.20 0.36
C LYS A 418 13.47 62.78 0.06
N VAL A 419 12.51 61.87 -0.14
CA VAL A 419 12.76 60.50 -0.58
C VAL A 419 13.39 60.57 -1.96
N MET A 420 14.72 60.42 -2.04
CA MET A 420 15.40 60.16 -3.31
C MET A 420 15.26 58.66 -3.61
N THR A 421 14.26 58.31 -4.43
CA THR A 421 14.20 57.01 -5.08
C THR A 421 15.21 56.98 -6.22
N ALA A 422 16.32 56.24 -6.06
CA ALA A 422 17.15 55.84 -7.18
C ALA A 422 16.49 54.65 -7.88
N SER A 423 16.01 54.87 -9.11
CA SER A 423 15.40 53.85 -9.97
C SER A 423 16.48 53.17 -10.82
N LYS A 424 16.57 51.84 -10.79
CA LYS A 424 17.40 51.08 -11.73
C LYS A 424 16.63 50.36 -12.84
N ASP A 425 15.29 50.34 -12.80
CA ASP A 425 14.47 49.79 -13.87
C ASP A 425 13.20 50.64 -14.01
N GLY A 426 12.99 51.24 -15.19
CA GLY A 426 12.06 52.35 -15.45
C GLY A 426 10.56 52.08 -15.26
N LYS A 427 10.12 51.86 -14.02
CA LYS A 427 8.71 51.97 -13.60
C LYS A 427 8.63 52.80 -12.31
N MET A 428 8.24 54.07 -12.43
CA MET A 428 7.89 54.89 -11.27
C MET A 428 6.57 54.40 -10.67
N VAL A 429 6.59 53.93 -9.43
CA VAL A 429 5.38 53.79 -8.61
C VAL A 429 5.22 55.08 -7.81
N GLN A 430 4.22 55.87 -8.18
CA GLN A 430 3.85 57.09 -7.49
C GLN A 430 2.93 56.72 -6.31
N LEU A 431 3.48 56.68 -5.09
CA LEU A 431 2.66 56.57 -3.88
C LEU A 431 2.23 57.99 -3.46
N SER A 432 1.07 58.42 -3.95
CA SER A 432 0.37 59.60 -3.44
C SER A 432 -0.29 59.24 -2.11
N ILE A 433 0.26 59.75 -1.01
CA ILE A 433 -0.44 59.80 0.27
C ILE A 433 -1.25 61.11 0.26
N SER A 434 -2.58 60.98 0.25
CA SER A 434 -3.50 62.12 0.34
C SER A 434 -3.55 62.65 1.79
N ASP A 435 -3.25 63.93 1.96
CA ASP A 435 -3.24 64.70 3.22
C ASP A 435 -4.65 65.18 3.62
N ASP A 436 -5.66 64.30 3.68
CA ASP A 436 -6.99 64.67 4.16
C ASP A 436 -7.56 63.62 5.14
N ALA A 437 -7.18 63.73 6.42
CA ALA A 437 -7.97 63.25 7.55
C ALA A 437 -7.59 63.99 8.85
N PRO A 438 -8.56 64.30 9.74
CA PRO A 438 -8.35 65.22 10.84
C PRO A 438 -7.50 64.59 11.95
N ARG A 439 -6.68 65.44 12.57
CA ARG A 439 -5.95 65.16 13.81
C ARG A 439 -6.89 64.56 14.86
N SER A 440 -6.72 63.27 15.15
CA SER A 440 -7.23 62.67 16.37
C SER A 440 -6.15 61.80 17.00
N GLU A 441 -5.97 62.02 18.29
CA GLU A 441 -5.06 61.32 19.19
C GLU A 441 -5.44 59.83 19.24
N GLY A 442 -4.46 58.94 19.10
CA GLY A 442 -4.71 57.49 19.22
C GLY A 442 -3.66 56.62 18.54
N PHE A 443 -2.40 56.66 19.00
CA PHE A 443 -1.37 55.72 18.55
C PHE A 443 -1.46 54.40 19.32
N PHE A 444 -2.37 53.52 18.91
CA PHE A 444 -2.26 52.07 19.07
C PHE A 444 -3.16 51.40 18.02
N ALA A 445 -2.60 51.05 16.86
CA ALA A 445 -3.15 50.00 16.01
C ALA A 445 -2.16 49.53 14.94
N SER A 446 -1.91 48.22 14.98
CA SER A 446 -1.76 47.31 13.85
C SER A 446 -0.47 47.32 13.02
N THR A 447 0.54 46.66 13.57
CA THR A 447 1.49 45.83 12.80
C THR A 447 0.74 44.72 12.05
N ARG A 448 0.25 44.98 10.84
CA ARG A 448 -0.23 43.95 9.91
C ARG A 448 -0.30 44.52 8.49
N SER A 449 0.81 44.44 7.76
CA SER A 449 0.84 44.41 6.29
C SER A 449 2.29 44.37 5.79
N TYR A 450 2.99 43.25 5.99
CA TYR A 450 4.17 42.90 5.19
C TYR A 450 4.23 41.38 5.04
N CYS A 451 3.30 40.85 4.23
CA CYS A 451 3.37 39.50 3.66
C CYS A 451 2.54 39.49 2.36
N THR A 452 3.02 40.20 1.34
CA THR A 452 2.55 40.01 -0.05
C THR A 452 3.63 40.46 -1.03
N VAL A 453 4.64 39.61 -1.24
CA VAL A 453 5.30 39.43 -2.55
C VAL A 453 5.81 37.98 -2.58
N ILE A 454 5.14 37.14 -3.38
CA ILE A 454 5.78 35.99 -4.05
C ILE A 454 6.58 36.55 -5.21
#